data_AF-A0A1C6UKX8-F1
#
_entry.id   AF-A0A1C6UKX8-F1
#
_cell.length_a   1.000
_cell.length_b   1.000
_cell.length_c   1.000
_cell.angle_alpha   90.00
_cell.angle_beta   90.00
_cell.angle_gamma   90.00
#
_symmetry.space_group_name_H-M   'P 1'
#
loop_
_entity.id
_entity.type
_entity.pdbx_description
1 polymer ?
#
loop_
_entity_poly.entity_id
_entity_poly.type
_entity_poly.pdbx_seq_one_letter_code
_entity_poly.pdbx_strand_id
1 'polypeptide(L)'
;MAIRGLHPAWCVPESGCGASALHLSRLRPVAPRGDEVIQVRAGLWQMDVGRLRPSGVLLELSADDEPERWPIDLAQARALAYVLRDLLRTADDAARRAA
;
A
#
# COMPACT_ATOMS: atom_id res chain seq x y z
N MET A 1 -10.30 14.01 9.72
CA MET A 1 -9.04 13.85 10.47
C MET A 1 -7.91 14.26 9.54
N ALA A 2 -7.25 15.39 9.79
CA ALA A 2 -6.14 15.83 8.96
C ALA A 2 -4.92 14.97 9.29
N ILE A 3 -4.30 14.36 8.28
CA ILE A 3 -3.07 13.56 8.47
C ILE A 3 -1.85 14.48 8.72
N ARG A 4 -2.04 15.80 8.57
CA ARG A 4 -1.03 16.81 8.91
C ARG A 4 -0.87 16.93 10.43
N GLY A 5 0.35 16.70 10.92
CA GLY A 5 0.75 16.95 12.32
C GLY A 5 0.76 15.73 13.25
N LEU A 6 0.29 14.56 12.82
CA LEU A 6 0.41 13.32 13.58
C LEU A 6 1.05 12.24 12.70
N HIS A 7 2.30 11.91 12.97
CA HIS A 7 3.02 10.88 12.21
C HIS A 7 2.67 9.48 12.77
N PRO A 8 2.00 8.61 12.00
CA PRO A 8 1.65 7.28 12.49
C PRO A 8 2.89 6.44 12.82
N ALA A 9 2.84 5.64 13.87
CA ALA A 9 3.97 4.80 14.29
C ALA A 9 4.39 3.74 13.25
N TRP A 10 3.48 3.38 12.34
CA TRP A 10 3.75 2.46 11.22
C TRP A 10 4.36 3.15 10.00
N CYS A 11 4.28 4.49 9.94
CA CYS A 11 4.84 5.25 8.83
C CYS A 11 6.36 5.22 8.92
N VAL A 12 7.02 4.92 7.82
CA VAL A 12 8.48 5.09 7.71
C VAL A 12 8.73 6.56 7.39
N PRO A 13 9.58 7.25 8.16
CA PRO A 13 10.01 8.58 7.79
C PRO A 13 10.98 8.50 6.62
N GLU A 14 10.44 8.24 5.43
CA GLU A 14 11.10 8.70 4.21
C GLU A 14 11.05 10.22 4.21
N SER A 15 12.14 10.85 3.77
CA SER A 15 12.38 12.29 3.85
C SER A 15 11.12 13.08 3.44
N GLY A 16 10.53 13.84 4.37
CA GLY A 16 9.44 14.76 4.06
C GLY A 16 8.01 14.28 4.33
N CYS A 17 7.78 13.09 4.87
CA CYS A 17 6.42 12.61 5.26
C CYS A 17 5.63 13.53 6.21
N GLY A 18 6.32 14.25 7.11
CA GLY A 18 5.68 15.21 8.03
C GLY A 18 5.27 16.52 7.36
N ALA A 19 5.92 16.87 6.24
CA ALA A 19 5.63 18.06 5.43
C ALA A 19 4.69 17.72 4.25
N SER A 20 4.68 16.46 3.82
CA SER A 20 3.79 15.95 2.79
C SER A 20 2.50 15.40 3.39
N ALA A 21 1.49 15.25 2.54
CA ALA A 21 0.24 14.59 2.90
C ALA A 21 0.31 13.07 2.61
N LEU A 22 1.52 12.49 2.58
CA LEU A 22 1.81 11.11 2.21
C LEU A 22 2.58 10.39 3.32
N HIS A 23 2.01 9.29 3.82
CA HIS A 23 2.54 8.47 4.91
C HIS A 23 2.65 7.03 4.42
N LEU A 24 3.88 6.50 4.31
CA LEU A 24 4.17 5.22 3.66
C LEU A 24 4.49 4.15 4.70
N SER A 25 3.98 2.94 4.52
CA SER A 25 4.42 1.78 5.30
C SER A 25 5.85 1.40 4.95
N ARG A 26 6.45 0.52 5.76
CA ARG A 26 7.69 -0.16 5.39
C ARG A 26 7.53 -0.90 4.08
N LEU A 27 8.54 -0.77 3.23
CA LEU A 27 8.72 -1.60 2.05
C LEU A 27 8.98 -3.04 2.47
N ARG A 28 8.27 -4.00 1.87
CA ARG A 28 8.35 -5.42 2.18
C ARG A 28 8.77 -6.21 0.94
N PRO A 29 9.87 -6.97 0.98
CA PRO A 29 10.18 -7.93 -0.07
C PRO A 29 9.18 -9.09 0.02
N VAL A 30 8.56 -9.46 -1.11
CA VAL A 30 7.51 -10.51 -1.12
C VAL A 30 7.84 -11.72 -1.97
N ALA A 31 8.71 -11.61 -2.98
CA ALA A 31 9.21 -12.75 -3.74
C ALA A 31 10.42 -12.38 -4.61
N PRO A 32 11.36 -13.30 -4.85
CA PRO A 32 12.25 -13.22 -6.00
C PRO A 32 11.49 -13.59 -7.29
N ARG A 33 11.60 -12.75 -8.32
CA ARG A 33 11.19 -13.01 -9.70
C ARG A 33 12.45 -13.08 -10.56
N GLY A 34 13.09 -14.25 -10.61
CA GLY A 34 14.44 -14.35 -11.19
C GLY A 34 15.44 -13.62 -10.29
N ASP A 35 16.18 -12.66 -10.85
CA ASP A 35 17.14 -11.82 -10.10
C ASP A 35 16.49 -10.60 -9.42
N GLU A 36 15.23 -10.28 -9.74
CA GLU A 36 14.50 -9.14 -9.19
C GLU A 36 13.78 -9.50 -7.90
N VAL A 37 13.80 -8.63 -6.89
CA VAL A 37 12.98 -8.80 -5.68
C VAL A 37 11.75 -7.92 -5.80
N ILE A 38 10.56 -8.53 -5.89
CA ILE A 38 9.30 -7.77 -5.83
C ILE A 38 9.17 -7.18 -4.43
N GLN A 39 9.01 -5.87 -4.38
CA GLN A 39 8.81 -5.09 -3.17
C GLN A 39 7.42 -4.45 -3.19
N VAL A 40 6.75 -4.48 -2.04
CA VAL A 40 5.42 -3.89 -1.91
C VAL A 40 5.33 -3.00 -0.67
N ARG A 41 4.56 -1.92 -0.79
CA ARG A 41 4.12 -1.11 0.36
C ARG A 41 2.78 -0.47 0.08
N ALA A 42 2.14 -0.01 1.16
CA ALA A 42 0.95 0.80 1.09
C ALA A 42 1.14 2.07 1.92
N GLY A 43 0.52 3.17 1.51
CA GLY A 43 0.54 4.41 2.27
C GLY A 43 -0.82 5.05 2.37
N LEU A 44 -1.02 5.85 3.41
CA LEU A 44 -2.12 6.82 3.44
C LEU A 44 -1.66 8.06 2.70
N TRP A 45 -2.49 8.52 1.78
CA TRP A 45 -2.21 9.73 1.03
C TRP A 45 -3.44 10.62 1.04
N GLN A 46 -3.20 11.92 1.07
CA GLN A 46 -4.23 12.93 1.03
C GLN A 46 -3.85 13.91 -0.08
N MET A 47 -4.66 13.98 -1.14
CA MET A 47 -4.49 15.02 -2.16
C MET A 47 -5.30 16.25 -1.79
N ASP A 48 -4.79 17.42 -2.15
CA ASP A 48 -5.58 18.64 -2.20
C ASP A 48 -6.11 18.79 -3.64
N VAL A 49 -7.35 18.38 -3.89
CA VAL A 49 -8.02 18.54 -5.20
C VAL A 49 -9.15 19.56 -5.05
N GLY A 50 -8.88 20.80 -5.42
CA GLY A 50 -9.84 21.91 -5.28
C GLY A 50 -10.19 22.17 -3.80
N ARG A 51 -11.48 22.25 -3.46
CA ARG A 51 -11.95 22.42 -2.07
C ARG A 51 -12.02 21.11 -1.28
N LEU A 52 -11.77 19.98 -1.94
CA LEU A 52 -11.88 18.65 -1.33
C LEU A 52 -10.49 18.17 -0.91
N ARG A 53 -10.48 17.42 0.18
CA ARG A 53 -9.31 16.72 0.71
C ARG A 53 -9.53 15.21 0.61
N PRO A 54 -9.53 14.63 -0.61
CA PRO A 54 -9.62 13.18 -0.74
C PRO A 54 -8.49 12.52 0.04
N SER A 55 -8.86 11.55 0.87
CA SER A 55 -7.92 10.64 1.53
C SER A 55 -8.08 9.26 0.89
N GLY A 56 -6.98 8.57 0.68
CA GLY A 56 -7.00 7.25 0.06
C GLY A 56 -5.80 6.41 0.49
N VAL A 57 -5.57 5.34 -0.26
CA VAL A 57 -4.40 4.48 -0.15
C VAL A 57 -3.55 4.61 -1.43
N LEU A 58 -2.24 4.76 -1.27
CA LEU A 58 -1.28 4.61 -2.35
C LEU A 58 -0.73 3.19 -2.25
N LEU A 59 -0.93 2.38 -3.28
CA LEU A 59 -0.27 1.09 -3.41
C LEU A 59 0.99 1.27 -4.25
N GLU A 60 2.10 0.71 -3.80
CA GLU A 60 3.34 0.71 -4.56
C GLU A 60 3.85 -0.72 -4.72
N LEU A 61 4.13 -1.08 -5.98
CA LEU A 61 4.73 -2.33 -6.41
C LEU A 61 6.02 -1.96 -7.15
N SER A 62 7.15 -2.53 -6.72
CA SER A 62 8.42 -2.33 -7.39
C SER A 62 9.00 -3.70 -7.72
N ALA A 63 9.44 -3.85 -8.96
CA ALA A 63 10.38 -4.87 -9.38
C ALA A 63 11.56 -4.07 -9.93
N ASP A 64 12.55 -3.81 -9.07
CA ASP A 64 13.72 -2.95 -9.34
C ASP A 64 13.46 -1.42 -9.22
N ASP A 65 14.29 -0.58 -9.85
CA ASP A 65 14.38 0.88 -9.64
C ASP A 65 13.12 1.71 -9.97
N GLU A 66 12.16 1.16 -10.72
CA GLU A 66 10.94 1.88 -11.12
C GLU A 66 9.69 1.38 -10.37
N PRO A 67 9.26 2.10 -9.31
CA PRO A 67 8.04 1.74 -8.59
C PRO A 67 6.78 2.13 -9.38
N GLU A 68 5.92 1.15 -9.61
CA GLU A 68 4.56 1.39 -10.09
C GLU A 68 3.66 1.80 -8.93
N ARG A 69 2.94 2.92 -9.11
CA ARG A 69 2.16 3.58 -8.06
C ARG A 69 0.70 3.70 -8.44
N TRP A 70 -0.16 3.14 -7.60
CA TRP A 70 -1.61 3.09 -7.82
C TRP A 70 -2.34 3.86 -6.70
N PRO A 71 -2.73 5.12 -6.96
CA PRO A 71 -3.61 5.84 -6.07
C PRO A 71 -5.02 5.27 -6.12
N ILE A 72 -5.56 4.86 -4.97
CA ILE A 72 -6.94 4.39 -4.84
C ILE A 72 -7.65 5.07 -3.67
N ASP A 73 -8.97 5.21 -3.77
CA ASP A 73 -9.79 5.76 -2.68
C ASP A 73 -10.02 4.72 -1.56
N LEU A 74 -10.63 5.14 -0.45
CA LEU A 74 -10.88 4.26 0.70
C LEU A 74 -11.92 3.16 0.42
N ALA A 75 -12.87 3.37 -0.49
CA ALA A 75 -13.85 2.35 -0.86
C ALA A 75 -13.17 1.26 -1.70
N GLN A 76 -12.37 1.65 -2.70
CA GLN A 76 -11.53 0.78 -3.52
C GLN A 76 -10.53 0.00 -2.65
N ALA A 77 -9.88 0.67 -1.68
CA ALA A 77 -8.94 0.00 -0.77
C ALA A 77 -9.62 -1.06 0.10
N ARG A 78 -10.83 -0.79 0.61
CA ARG A 78 -11.61 -1.78 1.38
C ARG A 78 -12.03 -2.95 0.51
N ALA A 79 -12.49 -2.70 -0.70
CA ALA A 79 -12.87 -3.74 -1.65
C ALA A 79 -11.66 -4.63 -2.00
N LEU A 80 -10.51 -4.03 -2.29
CA LEU A 80 -9.27 -4.76 -2.57
C LEU A 80 -8.85 -5.63 -1.37
N ALA A 81 -8.86 -5.07 -0.15
CA ALA A 81 -8.53 -5.82 1.05
C ALA A 81 -9.49 -7.00 1.30
N TYR A 82 -10.76 -6.87 0.91
CA TYR A 82 -11.73 -7.97 0.97
C TYR A 82 -11.39 -9.05 -0.04
N VAL A 83 -11.23 -8.70 -1.32
CA VAL A 83 -10.96 -9.67 -2.41
C VAL A 83 -9.63 -10.39 -2.19
N LEU A 84 -8.57 -9.71 -1.76
CA LEU A 84 -7.28 -10.34 -1.48
C LEU A 84 -7.37 -11.36 -0.34
N ARG A 85 -8.06 -11.05 0.75
CA ARG A 85 -8.24 -11.99 1.86
C ARG A 85 -9.00 -13.24 1.43
N ASP A 86 -10.04 -13.06 0.63
CA ASP A 86 -10.85 -14.17 0.12
C ASP A 86 -10.04 -15.08 -0.82
N LEU A 87 -9.27 -14.48 -1.73
CA LEU A 87 -8.38 -15.19 -2.64
C LEU A 87 -7.31 -15.98 -1.88
N LEU A 88 -6.63 -15.37 -0.91
CA LEU A 88 -5.58 -16.02 -0.11
C LEU A 88 -6.14 -17.21 0.68
N ARG A 89 -7.31 -17.04 1.30
CA ARG A 89 -7.99 -18.13 2.00
C ARG A 89 -8.28 -19.31 1.06
N THR A 90 -8.78 -19.01 -0.15
CA THR A 90 -9.07 -20.03 -1.16
C THR A 90 -7.80 -20.76 -1.62
N ALA A 91 -6.70 -20.01 -1.81
CA ALA A 91 -5.41 -20.56 -2.19
C ALA A 91 -4.83 -21.48 -1.08
N ASP A 92 -4.90 -21.05 0.18
CA ASP A 92 -4.46 -21.85 1.33
C ASP A 92 -5.25 -23.16 1.45
N ASP A 93 -6.57 -23.10 1.26
CA ASP A 93 -7.43 -24.27 1.26
C ASP A 93 -7.10 -25.23 0.11
N ALA A 94 -6.80 -24.71 -1.08
CA ALA A 94 -6.37 -25.51 -2.20
C ALA A 94 -5.01 -26.17 -1.95
N ALA A 95 -4.04 -25.43 -1.41
CA ALA A 95 -2.73 -25.95 -1.06
C ALA A 95 -2.80 -27.07 -0.01
N ARG A 96 -3.63 -26.88 1.03
CA ARG A 96 -3.88 -27.92 2.05
C ARG A 96 -4.49 -29.21 1.49
N ARG A 97 -5.30 -29.13 0.44
CA ARG A 97 -5.89 -30.33 -0.21
C ARG A 97 -4.93 -31.05 -1.15
N ALA A 98 -3.90 -30.37 -1.63
CA ALA A 98 -2.92 -30.90 -2.57
C ALA A 98 -1.71 -31.56 -1.89
N ALA A 99 -1.52 -31.33 -0.58
CA ALA A 99 -0.48 -31.94 0.26
C ALA A 99 -0.99 -33.23 0.92
#